data_AF-A0AAU7CNF9-F1
#
_entry.id   AF-A0AAU7CNF9-F1
#
_cell.length_a   1.000
_cell.length_b   1.000
_cell.length_c   1.000
_cell.angle_alpha   90.00
_cell.angle_beta   90.00
_cell.angle_gamma   90.00
#
_symmetry.space_group_name_H-M   'P 1'
#
loop_
_entity.id
_entity.type
_entity.pdbx_description
1 polymer ?
#
loop_
_entity_poly.entity_id
_entity_poly.type
_entity_poly.pdbx_seq_one_letter_code
_entity_poly.pdbx_strand_id
1 'polypeptide(L)'
;MPALSREAAAEKLARRVETAKPSDLPEIYAEIFPEKTSADTPVASDIARHIRSSLEAEEIVDLWNVVFPEDRNVWYDEESKSIHYNEEMVGYVD
;
A
#
# COMPACT_ATOMS: atom_id res chain seq x y z
N MET A 1 8.09 -6.89 15.18
CA MET A 1 7.14 -7.19 14.08
C MET A 1 7.91 -7.34 12.77
N PRO A 2 7.31 -7.88 11.69
CA PRO A 2 8.01 -7.99 10.42
C PRO A 2 8.10 -6.64 9.71
N ALA A 3 9.26 -5.99 9.80
CA ALA A 3 9.63 -4.92 8.88
C ALA A 3 9.78 -5.49 7.46
N LEU A 4 9.22 -4.82 6.46
CA LEU A 4 9.32 -5.21 5.06
C LEU A 4 10.28 -4.29 4.32
N SER A 5 11.04 -4.82 3.37
CA SER A 5 11.64 -3.94 2.37
C SER A 5 10.55 -3.27 1.54
N ARG A 6 10.89 -2.15 0.89
CA ARG A 6 9.99 -1.47 -0.05
C ARG A 6 9.42 -2.42 -1.10
N GLU A 7 10.26 -3.29 -1.67
CA GLU A 7 9.87 -4.27 -2.68
C GLU A 7 8.91 -5.33 -2.12
N ALA A 8 9.13 -5.78 -0.89
CA ALA A 8 8.25 -6.74 -0.24
C ALA A 8 6.89 -6.12 0.12
N ALA A 9 6.87 -4.86 0.54
CA ALA A 9 5.65 -4.11 0.79
C ALA A 9 4.86 -3.87 -0.51
N ALA A 10 5.53 -3.44 -1.58
CA ALA A 10 4.94 -3.28 -2.90
C ALA A 10 4.36 -4.59 -3.44
N GLU A 11 5.09 -5.71 -3.31
CA GLU A 11 4.58 -7.02 -3.73
C GLU A 11 3.35 -7.45 -2.92
N LYS A 12 3.33 -7.17 -1.61
CA LYS A 12 2.17 -7.44 -0.76
C LYS A 12 0.94 -6.62 -1.17
N LEU A 13 1.11 -5.33 -1.44
CA LEU A 13 0.06 -4.46 -1.97
C LEU A 13 -0.46 -4.98 -3.32
N ALA A 14 0.44 -5.27 -4.25
CA ALA A 14 0.10 -5.73 -5.59
C ALA A 14 -0.76 -7.01 -5.57
N ARG A 15 -0.38 -8.01 -4.74
CA ARG A 15 -1.17 -9.24 -4.56
C ARG A 15 -2.56 -8.99 -3.99
N ARG A 16 -2.67 -8.05 -3.05
CA ARG A 16 -3.96 -7.70 -2.45
C ARG A 16 -4.87 -6.99 -3.45
N VAL A 17 -4.30 -6.17 -4.33
CA VAL A 17 -5.02 -5.50 -5.42
C VAL A 17 -5.47 -6.48 -6.50
N GLU A 18 -4.64 -7.46 -6.87
CA GLU A 18 -5.00 -8.51 -7.85
C GLU A 18 -6.22 -9.34 -7.42
N THR A 19 -6.47 -9.40 -6.11
CA THR A 19 -7.60 -10.13 -5.50
C THR A 19 -8.69 -9.21 -4.96
N ALA A 20 -8.57 -7.89 -5.18
CA ALA A 20 -9.55 -6.92 -4.72
C ALA A 20 -10.88 -7.05 -5.49
N LYS A 21 -11.98 -6.64 -4.85
CA LYS A 21 -13.28 -6.63 -5.53
C LYS A 21 -13.27 -5.54 -6.60
N PRO A 22 -13.98 -5.72 -7.73
CA PRO A 22 -14.10 -4.67 -8.74
C PRO A 22 -14.65 -3.33 -8.20
N SER A 23 -15.43 -3.37 -7.11
CA SER A 23 -15.92 -2.17 -6.41
C SER A 23 -14.84 -1.34 -5.74
N ASP A 24 -13.71 -1.95 -5.38
CA ASP A 24 -12.65 -1.33 -4.58
C ASP A 24 -11.55 -0.77 -5.50
N LEU A 25 -11.46 -1.26 -6.74
CA LEU A 25 -10.46 -0.83 -7.71
C LEU A 25 -10.50 0.66 -8.06
N PRO A 26 -11.66 1.34 -8.16
CA PRO A 26 -11.71 2.78 -8.41
C PRO A 26 -11.05 3.61 -7.32
N GLU A 27 -11.25 3.23 -6.05
CA GLU A 27 -10.65 3.93 -4.90
C GLU A 27 -9.12 3.72 -4.89
N ILE A 28 -8.68 2.47 -5.05
CA ILE A 28 -7.25 2.11 -5.15
C ILE A 28 -6.59 2.83 -6.34
N TYR A 29 -7.27 2.93 -7.48
CA TYR A 29 -6.76 3.61 -8.66
C TYR A 29 -6.65 5.13 -8.44
N ALA A 30 -7.64 5.74 -7.77
CA ALA A 30 -7.63 7.17 -7.47
C ALA A 30 -6.48 7.55 -6.52
N GLU A 31 -6.13 6.68 -5.58
CA GLU A 31 -4.99 6.88 -4.67
C GLU A 31 -3.66 6.93 -5.44
N ILE A 32 -3.49 6.03 -6.40
CA ILE A 32 -2.24 5.91 -7.19
C ILE A 32 -2.16 6.98 -8.29
N PHE A 33 -3.30 7.40 -8.82
CA PHE A 33 -3.38 8.34 -9.93
C PHE A 33 -4.34 9.50 -9.63
N PRO A 34 -4.02 10.37 -8.64
CA PRO A 34 -4.93 11.43 -8.19
C PRO A 34 -5.29 12.43 -9.30
N GLU A 35 -4.39 12.64 -10.25
CA GLU A 35 -4.58 13.55 -11.38
C GLU A 35 -5.42 12.95 -12.53
N LYS A 36 -5.74 11.65 -12.48
CA LYS A 36 -6.50 10.99 -13.54
C LYS A 36 -7.99 10.95 -13.21
N THR A 37 -8.79 11.70 -13.97
CA THR A 37 -10.23 11.49 -14.04
C THR A 37 -10.50 10.17 -14.76
N SER A 38 -10.93 9.16 -14.00
CA SER A 38 -11.10 7.80 -14.52
C SER A 38 -12.29 7.73 -15.49
N ALA A 39 -12.04 7.89 -16.78
CA ALA A 39 -13.02 7.58 -17.83
C ALA A 39 -13.10 6.07 -18.11
N ASP A 40 -12.00 5.36 -17.85
CA ASP A 40 -11.88 3.91 -18.03
C ASP A 40 -12.03 3.13 -16.72
N THR A 41 -12.54 1.91 -16.83
CA THR A 41 -12.64 1.00 -15.68
C THR A 41 -11.24 0.47 -15.31
N PRO A 42 -10.75 0.71 -14.09
CA PRO A 42 -9.43 0.26 -13.67
C PRO A 42 -9.30 -1.27 -13.73
N VAL A 43 -8.16 -1.74 -14.24
CA VAL A 43 -7.83 -3.18 -14.33
C VAL A 43 -6.84 -3.53 -13.23
N ALA A 44 -7.18 -4.50 -12.38
CA ALA A 44 -6.37 -4.90 -11.22
C ALA A 44 -4.92 -5.26 -11.59
N SER A 45 -4.69 -5.96 -12.70
CA SER A 45 -3.35 -6.33 -13.15
C SER A 45 -2.50 -5.15 -13.58
N ASP A 46 -3.10 -4.11 -14.15
CA ASP A 46 -2.37 -2.90 -14.54
C ASP A 46 -1.96 -2.10 -13.32
N ILE A 47 -2.87 -1.99 -12.33
CA ILE A 47 -2.57 -1.37 -11.03
C ILE A 47 -1.45 -2.14 -10.33
N ALA A 48 -1.58 -3.46 -10.19
CA ALA A 48 -0.59 -4.29 -9.52
C ALA A 48 0.78 -4.24 -10.18
N ARG A 49 0.84 -4.15 -11.52
CA ARG A 49 2.09 -3.92 -12.24
C ARG A 49 2.71 -2.57 -11.88
N HIS A 50 1.92 -1.51 -11.82
CA HIS A 50 2.41 -0.19 -11.43
C HIS A 50 2.96 -0.17 -10.00
N ILE A 51 2.22 -0.78 -9.05
CA ILE A 51 2.60 -0.90 -7.64
C ILE A 51 4.01 -1.51 -7.51
N ARG A 52 4.30 -2.60 -8.22
CA ARG A 52 5.59 -3.30 -8.15
C ARG A 52 6.76 -2.50 -8.72
N SER A 53 6.51 -1.58 -9.66
CA SER A 53 7.57 -0.95 -10.45
C SER A 53 7.89 0.47 -10.04
N SER A 54 6.92 1.20 -9.46
CA SER A 54 7.00 2.65 -9.44
C SER A 54 6.72 3.32 -8.10
N LEU A 55 6.20 2.61 -7.08
CA LEU A 55 5.89 3.27 -5.82
C LEU A 55 7.12 3.54 -4.98
N GLU A 56 7.22 4.78 -4.53
CA GLU A 56 8.11 5.23 -3.47
C GLU A 56 7.59 4.80 -2.10
N ALA A 57 8.44 4.90 -1.06
CA ALA A 57 8.09 4.43 0.27
C ALA A 57 6.89 5.18 0.88
N GLU A 58 6.79 6.49 0.65
CA GLU A 58 5.66 7.32 1.11
C GLU A 58 4.36 6.87 0.43
N GLU A 59 4.38 6.68 -0.89
CA GLU A 59 3.23 6.20 -1.66
C GLU A 59 2.79 4.79 -1.23
N ILE A 60 3.73 3.95 -0.81
CA ILE A 60 3.41 2.63 -0.23
C ILE A 60 2.66 2.78 1.09
N VAL A 61 3.08 3.70 1.97
CA VAL A 61 2.41 3.95 3.26
C VAL A 61 0.99 4.49 3.04
N ASP A 62 0.83 5.43 2.12
CA ASP A 62 -0.47 6.02 1.78
C ASP A 62 -1.42 4.96 1.21
N LEU A 63 -0.98 4.23 0.18
CA LEU A 63 -1.76 3.16 -0.42
C LEU A 63 -2.10 2.02 0.56
N TRP A 64 -1.21 1.75 1.52
CA TRP A 64 -1.45 0.74 2.55
C TRP A 64 -2.71 1.04 3.36
N ASN A 65 -2.98 2.30 3.69
CA ASN A 65 -4.16 2.69 4.45
C ASN A 65 -5.46 2.46 3.67
N VAL A 66 -5.41 2.49 2.34
CA VAL A 66 -6.55 2.17 1.46
C VAL A 66 -6.73 0.66 1.31
N VAL A 67 -5.63 -0.06 1.06
CA VAL A 67 -5.67 -1.50 0.71
C VAL A 67 -5.82 -2.41 1.93
N PHE A 68 -5.28 -2.00 3.07
CA PHE A 68 -5.32 -2.73 4.35
C PHE A 68 -5.89 -1.83 5.46
N PRO A 69 -7.20 -1.49 5.42
CA PRO A 69 -7.80 -0.56 6.37
C PRO A 69 -7.83 -1.09 7.82
N GLU A 70 -7.56 -2.38 8.03
CA GLU A 70 -7.39 -3.01 9.36
C GLU A 70 -5.95 -2.85 9.90
N ASP A 71 -4.98 -2.57 9.02
CA ASP A 71 -3.55 -2.53 9.31
C ASP A 71 -2.97 -1.10 9.25
N ARG A 72 -3.65 -0.14 9.90
CA ARG A 72 -3.36 1.31 9.74
C ARG A 72 -2.12 1.81 10.47
N ASN A 73 -1.55 1.04 11.39
CA ASN A 73 -0.32 1.44 12.06
C ASN A 73 0.87 1.15 11.15
N VAL A 74 0.99 1.91 10.07
CA VAL A 74 2.00 1.76 9.02
C VAL A 74 2.87 3.01 8.91
N TRP A 75 4.19 2.82 8.78
CA TRP A 75 5.15 3.91 8.63
C TRP A 75 6.43 3.42 7.95
N TYR A 76 7.18 4.36 7.38
CA TYR A 76 8.48 4.10 6.74
C TYR A 76 9.62 4.55 7.66
N ASP A 77 10.56 3.64 7.92
CA ASP A 77 11.82 3.92 8.59
C ASP A 77 12.87 4.34 7.56
N GLU A 78 13.26 5.61 7.56
CA GLU A 78 14.30 6.12 6.66
C GLU A 78 15.70 5.57 6.97
N GLU A 79 15.98 5.23 8.24
CA GLU A 79 17.29 4.71 8.67
C GLU A 79 17.46 3.27 8.18
N SER A 80 16.48 2.41 8.44
CA SER A 80 16.52 0.99 8.05
C SER A 80 15.99 0.72 6.64
N LYS A 81 15.41 1.75 5.98
CA LYS A 81 14.76 1.67 4.66
C LYS A 81 13.68 0.59 4.61
N SER A 82 12.85 0.52 5.64
CA SER A 82 11.86 -0.54 5.79
C SER A 82 10.48 -0.01 6.18
N ILE A 83 9.45 -0.74 5.74
CA ILE A 83 8.05 -0.45 6.02
C ILE A 83 7.64 -1.29 7.22
N HIS A 84 7.23 -0.62 8.28
CA HIS A 84 6.68 -1.22 9.49
C HIS A 84 5.15 -1.16 9.41
N TYR A 85 4.48 -2.20 9.86
CA TYR A 85 3.02 -2.23 9.96
C TYR A 85 2.55 -3.10 11.12
N ASN A 86 1.45 -2.72 11.77
CA ASN A 86 0.86 -3.42 12.91
C ASN A 86 1.85 -3.76 14.03
N GLU A 87 2.74 -2.79 14.23
CA GLU A 87 3.37 -2.45 15.48
C GLU A 87 2.41 -2.67 16.67
N GLU A 88 2.41 -3.76 17.45
CA GLU A 88 1.81 -3.64 18.79
C GLU A 88 2.67 -2.56 19.44
N MET A 89 2.08 -1.41 19.78
CA MET A 89 2.79 -0.46 20.62
C MET A 89 3.10 -1.23 21.90
N VAL A 90 4.33 -1.73 22.02
CA VAL A 90 4.86 -2.24 23.27
C VAL A 90 4.82 -1.02 24.17
N GLY A 91 3.79 -0.96 25.02
CA GLY A 91 3.43 0.23 25.76
C GLY A 91 4.65 0.78 26.48
N TYR A 92 4.71 2.10 26.56
CA TYR A 92 5.45 2.73 27.65
C TYR A 92 4.87 2.17 28.94
N VAL A 93 5.56 1.20 29.53
CA VAL A 93 5.34 0.80 30.92
C VAL A 93 5.91 1.96 31.73
N ASP A 94 5.00 2.73 32.34
CA ASP A 94 5.31 3.73 33.38
C ASP A 94 6.02 3.05 34.57
#